data_AF-A0A3R8TEK0-F1
#
_entry.id   AF-A0A3R8TEK0-F1
#
_cell.length_a   1.000
_cell.length_b   1.000
_cell.length_c   1.000
_cell.angle_alpha   90.00
_cell.angle_beta   90.00
_cell.angle_gamma   90.00
#
_symmetry.space_group_name_H-M   'P 1'
#
loop_
_entity.id
_entity.type
_entity.pdbx_description
1 polymer ?
#
loop_
_entity_poly.entity_id
_entity_poly.type
_entity_poly.pdbx_seq_one_letter_code
_entity_poly.pdbx_strand_id
1 'polypeptide(L)'
;KTLEISFTFFGDDATQQALANAYQAMMKKAGIKVKVVNVAESKFSDTVSSGNYQVLPMAWQAPSAMTFVVSAPQLYTSDGPSNFTYVGSKKI
;
A
#
# COMPACT_ATOMS: atom_id res chain seq x y z
N LYS A 1 22.60 -8.49 9.39
CA LYS A 1 21.83 -8.88 8.19
C LYS A 1 21.10 -7.64 7.68
N THR A 2 21.16 -7.35 6.38
CA THR A 2 20.43 -6.22 5.77
C THR A 2 18.94 -6.55 5.74
N LEU A 3 18.09 -5.62 6.18
CA LEU A 3 16.64 -5.78 6.09
C LEU A 3 16.23 -5.83 4.61
N GLU A 4 15.39 -6.80 4.24
CA GLU A 4 14.78 -6.88 2.92
C GLU A 4 13.25 -6.81 3.04
N ILE A 5 12.64 -5.93 2.26
CA ILE A 5 11.18 -5.73 2.21
C ILE A 5 10.67 -5.79 0.76
N SER A 6 9.43 -6.20 0.56
CA SER A 6 8.73 -6.13 -0.73
C SER A 6 7.93 -4.84 -0.86
N PHE A 7 8.00 -4.24 -2.06
CA PHE A 7 7.14 -3.15 -2.49
C PHE A 7 6.26 -3.65 -3.62
N THR A 8 4.99 -3.91 -3.31
CA THR A 8 4.01 -4.47 -4.25
C THR A 8 3.24 -3.34 -4.91
N PHE A 9 3.12 -3.33 -6.23
CA PHE A 9 2.24 -2.41 -6.96
C PHE A 9 1.49 -3.17 -8.07
N PHE A 10 0.47 -2.54 -8.68
CA PHE A 10 -0.42 -3.22 -9.62
C PHE A 10 -0.46 -2.54 -10.98
N GLY A 11 -0.51 -3.36 -12.03
CA GLY A 11 -0.64 -2.89 -13.41
C GLY A 11 0.70 -2.56 -14.08
N ASP A 12 0.63 -1.99 -15.28
CA ASP A 12 1.78 -1.75 -16.16
C ASP A 12 2.05 -0.26 -16.43
N ASP A 13 1.40 0.63 -15.67
CA ASP A 13 1.60 2.08 -15.79
C ASP A 13 3.06 2.47 -15.49
N ALA A 14 3.67 3.19 -16.44
CA ALA A 14 5.06 3.61 -16.35
C ALA A 14 5.35 4.52 -15.14
N THR A 15 4.36 5.29 -14.69
CA THR A 15 4.47 6.16 -13.51
C THR A 15 4.57 5.32 -12.24
N GLN A 16 3.78 4.26 -12.11
CA GLN A 16 3.87 3.37 -10.94
C GLN A 16 5.24 2.68 -10.85
N GLN A 17 5.75 2.20 -11.99
CA GLN A 17 7.09 1.60 -12.06
C GLN A 17 8.19 2.62 -11.68
N ALA A 18 8.07 3.87 -12.13
CA ALA A 18 9.00 4.94 -11.77
C ALA A 18 8.98 5.25 -10.26
N LEU A 19 7.79 5.31 -9.65
CA LEU A 19 7.61 5.51 -8.21
C LEU A 19 8.20 4.34 -7.39
N ALA A 20 7.97 3.09 -7.82
CA ALA A 20 8.53 1.91 -7.17
C ALA A 20 10.07 1.92 -7.20
N ASN A 21 10.66 2.30 -8.35
CA ASN A 21 12.11 2.42 -8.51
C ASN A 21 12.67 3.55 -7.63
N ALA A 22 11.98 4.69 -7.56
CA ALA A 22 12.36 5.79 -6.68
C ALA A 22 12.34 5.36 -5.20
N TYR A 23 11.30 4.65 -4.77
CA TYR A 23 11.20 4.09 -3.42
C TYR A 23 12.35 3.12 -3.13
N GLN A 24 12.65 2.19 -4.04
CA GLN A 24 13.78 1.29 -3.91
C GLN A 24 15.11 2.03 -3.77
N ALA A 25 15.34 3.09 -4.56
CA ALA A 25 16.55 3.90 -4.48
C ALA A 25 16.69 4.65 -3.13
N MET A 26 15.59 5.22 -2.62
CA MET A 26 15.57 5.87 -1.32
C MET A 26 15.86 4.88 -0.18
N MET A 27 15.22 3.72 -0.19
CA MET A 27 15.43 2.69 0.83
C MET A 27 16.83 2.08 0.77
N LYS A 28 17.40 1.92 -0.43
CA LYS A 28 18.79 1.48 -0.60
C LYS A 28 19.76 2.45 0.07
N LYS A 29 19.54 3.77 -0.04
CA LYS A 29 20.34 4.79 0.66
C LYS A 29 20.21 4.69 2.18
N ALA A 30 19.05 4.27 2.69
CA ALA A 30 18.80 4.01 4.10
C ALA A 30 19.32 2.63 4.57
N GLY A 31 20.00 1.86 3.72
CA GLY A 31 20.51 0.53 4.06
C GLY A 31 19.46 -0.59 4.06
N ILE A 32 18.31 -0.37 3.43
CA ILE A 32 17.22 -1.35 3.30
C ILE A 32 17.17 -1.86 1.85
N LYS A 33 17.11 -3.17 1.67
CA LYS A 33 16.91 -3.78 0.36
C LYS A 33 15.41 -3.85 0.06
N VAL A 34 15.01 -3.36 -1.11
CA VAL A 34 13.62 -3.43 -1.55
C VAL A 34 13.50 -4.34 -2.77
N LYS A 35 12.62 -5.35 -2.69
CA LYS A 35 12.17 -6.15 -3.82
C LYS A 35 10.91 -5.52 -4.40
N VAL A 36 11.00 -4.97 -5.60
CA VAL A 36 9.84 -4.46 -6.32
C VAL A 36 9.06 -5.64 -6.90
N VAL A 37 7.75 -5.70 -6.64
CA VAL A 37 6.86 -6.79 -7.08
C VAL A 37 5.70 -6.16 -7.85
N ASN A 38 5.66 -6.40 -9.15
CA ASN A 38 4.50 -6.05 -9.98
C ASN A 38 3.51 -7.22 -9.97
N VAL A 39 2.25 -6.93 -9.64
CA VAL A 39 1.15 -7.89 -9.65
C VAL A 39 0.10 -7.44 -10.66
N ALA A 40 -0.48 -8.37 -11.40
CA ALA A 40 -1.58 -8.04 -12.31
C ALA A 40 -2.78 -7.44 -11.53
N GLU A 41 -3.46 -6.44 -12.10
CA GLU A 41 -4.61 -5.79 -11.45
C GLU A 41 -5.73 -6.76 -11.09
N SER A 42 -5.92 -7.81 -11.90
CA SER A 42 -6.90 -8.88 -11.64
C SER A 42 -6.64 -9.65 -10.34
N LYS A 43 -5.44 -9.53 -9.76
CA LYS A 43 -5.04 -10.14 -8.48
C LYS A 43 -5.08 -9.17 -7.31
N PHE A 44 -5.60 -7.95 -7.52
CA PHE A 44 -5.71 -6.94 -6.47
C PHE A 44 -6.46 -7.47 -5.24
N SER A 45 -7.70 -7.93 -5.42
CA SER A 45 -8.55 -8.41 -4.31
C SER A 45 -7.90 -9.55 -3.53
N ASP A 46 -7.36 -10.55 -4.23
CA ASP A 46 -6.65 -11.68 -3.63
C ASP A 46 -5.43 -11.20 -2.82
N THR A 47 -4.68 -10.24 -3.34
CA THR A 47 -3.46 -9.72 -2.71
C THR A 47 -3.79 -8.93 -1.44
N VAL A 48 -4.76 -8.01 -1.50
CA VAL A 48 -5.11 -7.16 -0.35
C VAL A 48 -5.80 -7.93 0.77
N SER A 49 -6.67 -8.89 0.42
CA SER A 49 -7.41 -9.70 1.40
C SER A 49 -6.54 -10.75 2.10
N SER A 50 -5.52 -11.28 1.42
CA SER A 50 -4.59 -12.26 1.99
C SER A 50 -3.44 -11.63 2.79
N GLY A 51 -3.25 -10.31 2.71
CA GLY A 51 -2.11 -9.62 3.34
C GLY A 51 -0.76 -9.97 2.70
N ASN A 52 -0.73 -10.45 1.46
CA ASN A 52 0.50 -10.91 0.79
C ASN A 52 1.36 -9.74 0.24
N TYR A 53 1.76 -8.83 1.12
CA TYR A 53 2.60 -7.67 0.82
C TYR A 53 3.21 -7.12 2.11
N GLN A 54 4.32 -6.39 1.98
CA GLN A 54 4.94 -5.68 3.11
C GLN A 54 4.76 -4.16 2.98
N VAL A 55 4.90 -3.65 1.76
CA VAL A 55 4.59 -2.26 1.41
C VAL A 55 3.67 -2.25 0.20
N LEU A 56 2.57 -1.50 0.31
CA LEU A 56 1.54 -1.36 -0.72
C LEU A 56 1.22 0.13 -0.90
N PRO A 57 1.60 0.77 -2.03
CA PRO A 57 1.23 2.14 -2.32
C PRO A 57 -0.26 2.17 -2.71
N MET A 58 -1.05 2.95 -1.98
CA MET A 58 -2.49 3.06 -2.21
C MET A 58 -2.90 4.53 -2.22
N ALA A 59 -3.90 4.85 -3.04
CA ALA A 59 -4.45 6.19 -3.14
C ALA A 59 -5.98 6.13 -3.22
N TRP A 60 -6.62 7.08 -2.53
CA TRP A 60 -8.06 7.32 -2.62
C TRP A 60 -8.28 8.78 -3.01
N GLN A 61 -9.32 9.02 -3.81
CA GLN A 61 -9.72 10.37 -4.19
C GLN A 61 -10.96 10.77 -3.41
N ALA A 62 -10.94 11.98 -2.86
CA ALA A 62 -12.10 12.63 -2.26
C ALA A 62 -12.44 13.89 -3.08
N PRO A 63 -13.54 13.90 -3.86
CA PRO A 63 -13.89 15.04 -4.71
C PRO A 63 -14.26 16.31 -3.93
N SER A 64 -14.51 16.18 -2.62
CA SER A 64 -14.77 17.32 -1.73
C SER A 64 -14.29 17.02 -0.31
N ALA A 65 -14.11 18.07 0.50
CA ALA A 65 -13.76 17.93 1.91
C ALA A 65 -14.77 17.08 2.69
N MET A 66 -16.07 17.23 2.37
CA MET A 66 -17.12 16.45 3.02
C MET A 66 -17.05 14.97 2.65
N THR A 67 -16.58 14.62 1.45
CA THR A 67 -16.38 13.21 1.08
C THR A 67 -15.30 12.55 1.93
N PHE A 68 -14.22 13.27 2.25
CA PHE A 68 -13.19 12.74 3.14
C PHE A 68 -13.73 12.44 4.54
N VAL A 69 -14.55 13.32 5.12
CA VAL A 69 -15.10 13.13 6.47
C VAL A 69 -15.90 11.83 6.57
N VAL A 70 -16.66 11.49 5.53
CA VAL A 70 -17.47 10.26 5.52
C VAL A 70 -16.70 9.02 5.05
N SER A 71 -15.62 9.19 4.27
CA SER A 71 -14.87 8.07 3.70
C SER A 71 -13.61 7.72 4.50
N ALA A 72 -13.05 8.63 5.30
CA ALA A 72 -11.86 8.37 6.11
C ALA A 72 -12.00 7.18 7.06
N PRO A 73 -13.17 6.93 7.69
CA PRO A 73 -13.33 5.75 8.53
C PRO A 73 -13.05 4.43 7.79
N GLN A 74 -13.35 4.34 6.49
CA GLN A 74 -13.11 3.12 5.71
C GLN A 74 -11.64 2.69 5.67
N LEU A 75 -10.71 3.65 5.85
CA LEU A 75 -9.26 3.46 5.78
C LEU A 75 -8.63 3.29 7.15
N TYR A 76 -9.11 4.04 8.15
CA TYR A 76 -8.38 4.26 9.40
C TYR A 76 -9.04 3.65 10.64
N THR A 77 -10.27 3.15 10.56
CA THR A 77 -10.85 2.39 11.67
C THR A 77 -10.43 0.92 11.61
N SER A 78 -10.39 0.26 12.77
CA SER A 78 -9.99 -1.15 12.88
C SER A 78 -10.88 -2.10 12.08
N ASP A 79 -12.13 -1.70 11.81
CA ASP A 79 -13.16 -2.43 11.07
C ASP A 79 -13.45 -1.85 9.68
N GLY A 80 -12.68 -0.85 9.23
CA GLY A 80 -12.85 -0.23 7.93
C GLY A 80 -12.60 -1.24 6.80
N PRO A 81 -13.46 -1.29 5.75
CA PRO A 81 -13.35 -2.26 4.67
C PRO A 81 -12.08 -2.11 3.82
N SER A 82 -11.39 -0.97 3.89
CA SER A 82 -10.11 -0.70 3.21
C SER A 82 -8.93 -0.62 4.18
N ASN A 83 -9.07 -1.10 5.42
CA ASN A 83 -7.96 -1.26 6.35
C ASN A 83 -7.10 -2.47 5.96
N PHE A 84 -6.42 -2.36 4.82
CA PHE A 84 -5.49 -3.37 4.31
C PHE A 84 -4.25 -3.51 5.20
N THR A 85 -3.92 -2.49 5.98
CA THR A 85 -2.81 -2.55 6.92
C THR A 85 -3.12 -3.33 8.20
N TYR A 86 -4.38 -3.75 8.42
CA TYR A 86 -4.86 -4.39 9.64
C TYR A 86 -4.48 -3.61 10.92
N VAL A 87 -4.42 -2.28 10.81
CA VAL A 87 -4.07 -1.40 11.95
C VAL A 87 -5.29 -1.14 12.82
N GLY A 88 -5.04 -0.79 14.07
CA GLY A 88 -6.09 -0.56 15.05
C GLY A 88 -6.24 -1.74 16.00
N SER A 89 -6.61 -1.42 17.23
CA SER A 89 -6.84 -2.40 18.28
C SER A 89 -8.26 -2.22 18.78
N LYS A 90 -8.95 -3.32 19.12
CA LYS A 90 -10.27 -3.24 19.77
C LYS A 90 -10.22 -2.54 21.13
N LYS A 91 -9.02 -2.38 21.71
CA LYS A 91 -8.82 -1.66 22.97
C LYS A 91 -8.67 -0.18 22.68
N ILE A 92 -9.62 0.57 23.23
CA ILE A 92 -9.45 1.97 23.63
C ILE A 92 -8.76 1.94 25.00
#